data_AF-A0A833X6A0-F1
#
_entry.id   AF-A0A833X6A0-F1
#
_cell.length_a   1.000
_cell.length_b   1.000
_cell.length_c   1.000
_cell.angle_alpha   90.00
_cell.angle_beta   90.00
_cell.angle_gamma   90.00
#
_symmetry.space_group_name_H-M   'P 1'
#
loop_
_entity.id
_entity.type
_entity.pdbx_description
1 polymer ?
#
loop_
_entity_poly.entity_id
_entity_poly.type
_entity_poly.pdbx_seq_one_letter_code
_entity_poly.pdbx_strand_id
1 'polypeptide(L)'
;GFSSFFLRVSQVLFPFTQVGKHDKMGMNVVPLKELTPDEPKVMTLELLKNMDPNDVQNEKSRGQLVVEVLFKPFKDEQIPDKMEDKNDVQKAPEGTPSGGGLLVIIVHEAQDVEGKHHTNPYVRLLFKGEERRTKHVKKNRDPRWDEEFQFMLEEPPTKDRLHVEVLSASSRMGLLHPKETLGYVDINLADVVNNKRINEKYHLIDSKNGRIQIELQWRTSP
;
A
#
# COMPACT_ATOMS: atom_id res chain seq x y z
N GLY A 1 17.43 27.77 -8.04
CA GLY A 1 17.11 26.34 -7.94
C GLY A 1 17.67 25.82 -6.64
N PHE A 2 16.81 25.54 -5.67
CA PHE A 2 17.13 24.76 -4.47
C PHE A 2 15.81 24.15 -4.01
N SER A 3 15.59 22.87 -4.30
CA SER A 3 14.57 22.12 -3.57
C SER A 3 15.28 21.49 -2.38
N SER A 4 15.10 22.10 -1.22
CA SER A 4 15.63 21.61 0.04
C SER A 4 14.86 20.34 0.41
N PHE A 5 15.44 19.17 0.16
CA PHE A 5 14.88 17.90 0.63
C PHE A 5 15.19 17.77 2.13
N PHE A 6 14.17 17.98 2.96
CA PHE A 6 14.23 17.63 4.37
C PHE A 6 13.72 16.19 4.54
N LEU A 7 14.63 15.23 4.64
CA LEU A 7 14.27 13.89 5.11
C LEU A 7 14.16 13.95 6.65
N ARG A 8 12.93 13.89 7.17
CA ARG A 8 12.66 13.90 8.62
C ARG A 8 12.62 12.47 9.14
N VAL A 9 13.75 11.95 9.63
CA VAL A 9 13.75 10.67 10.37
C VAL A 9 13.18 10.93 11.77
N SER A 10 11.97 10.43 12.03
CA SER A 10 11.32 10.53 13.35
C SER A 10 11.43 9.16 14.03
N GLN A 11 12.38 8.98 14.94
CA GLN A 11 12.42 7.76 15.75
C GLN A 11 11.52 7.95 16.99
N VAL A 12 10.59 7.01 17.20
CA VAL A 12 9.74 6.93 18.40
C VAL A 12 10.09 5.62 19.10
N LEU A 13 10.75 5.71 20.25
CA LEU A 13 11.08 4.55 21.08
C LEU A 13 9.95 4.26 22.09
N PHE A 14 9.64 2.97 22.27
CA PHE A 14 8.74 2.47 23.31
C PHE A 14 9.50 1.55 24.27
N PRO A 15 9.26 1.63 25.60
CA PRO A 15 9.89 0.72 26.53
C PRO A 15 9.23 -0.67 26.45
N PHE A 16 10.05 -1.71 26.42
CA PHE A 16 9.60 -3.10 26.44
C PHE A 16 9.43 -3.59 27.88
N THR A 17 8.45 -3.08 28.63
CA THR A 17 7.97 -3.74 29.87
C THR A 17 6.49 -3.43 30.15
N GLN A 18 5.70 -4.51 30.21
CA GLN A 18 4.38 -4.75 30.84
C GLN A 18 3.29 -3.64 30.90
N VAL A 19 2.18 -3.91 30.19
CA VAL A 19 0.77 -3.48 30.36
C VAL A 19 0.52 -2.03 30.83
N GLY A 20 0.49 -1.12 29.86
CA GLY A 20 0.04 0.27 30.01
C GLY A 20 0.04 0.99 28.66
N LYS A 21 -0.69 2.11 28.52
CA LYS A 21 -0.69 2.91 27.28
C LYS A 21 0.75 3.29 26.90
N HIS A 22 1.14 3.06 25.65
CA HIS A 22 2.48 3.32 25.16
C HIS A 22 2.83 4.82 25.26
N ASP A 23 3.63 5.19 26.27
CA ASP A 23 4.10 6.55 26.44
C ASP A 23 5.33 6.83 25.56
N LYS A 24 5.26 7.94 24.83
CA LYS A 24 6.32 8.44 23.95
C LYS A 24 7.51 8.93 24.79
N MET A 25 8.66 8.26 24.69
CA MET A 25 9.82 8.56 25.55
C MET A 25 10.61 9.81 25.13
N GLY A 26 10.59 10.20 23.86
CA GLY A 26 11.20 11.44 23.38
C GLY A 26 11.37 11.49 21.87
N MET A 27 11.89 12.61 21.35
CA MET A 27 12.22 12.81 19.95
C MET A 27 13.60 13.46 19.81
N ASN A 28 14.29 13.20 18.71
CA ASN A 28 15.48 13.95 18.31
C ASN A 28 15.55 13.95 16.76
N VAL A 29 16.27 14.91 16.18
CA VAL A 29 16.52 15.00 14.73
C VAL A 29 18.01 15.17 14.51
N VAL A 30 18.56 14.34 13.60
CA VAL A 30 19.95 14.41 13.16
C VAL A 30 20.02 15.13 11.82
N PRO A 31 20.65 16.31 11.72
CA PRO A 31 20.83 17.00 10.45
C PRO A 31 21.81 16.24 9.54
N LEU A 32 21.38 15.89 8.33
CA LEU A 32 22.22 15.14 7.38
C LEU A 32 23.52 15.87 7.00
N LYS A 33 23.53 17.21 7.07
CA LYS A 33 24.73 18.04 6.84
C LYS A 33 25.87 17.77 7.84
N GLU A 34 25.57 17.13 8.97
CA GLU A 34 26.54 16.83 10.02
C GLU A 34 27.12 15.41 9.89
N LEU A 35 26.65 14.63 8.90
CA LEU A 35 27.12 13.28 8.61
C LEU A 35 28.08 13.30 7.43
N THR A 36 29.23 12.63 7.58
CA THR A 36 30.14 12.41 6.46
C THR A 36 29.68 11.18 5.68
N PRO A 37 29.57 11.27 4.34
CA PRO A 37 29.38 10.12 3.46
C PRO A 37 30.28 8.93 3.74
N ASP A 38 29.71 7.72 3.72
CA ASP A 38 30.39 6.43 3.83
C ASP A 38 31.22 6.23 5.12
N GLU A 39 31.09 7.13 6.10
CA GLU A 39 31.79 7.08 7.39
C GLU A 39 30.78 6.91 8.54
N PRO A 40 30.92 5.88 9.38
CA PRO A 40 30.08 5.74 10.56
C PRO A 40 30.42 6.81 11.59
N LYS A 41 29.40 7.47 12.12
CA LYS A 41 29.52 8.51 13.13
C LYS A 41 28.71 8.15 14.36
N VAL A 42 29.38 8.05 15.50
CA VAL A 42 28.71 7.90 16.80
C VAL A 42 28.23 9.28 17.27
N MET A 43 26.96 9.38 17.66
CA MET A 43 26.33 10.61 18.12
C MET A 43 25.55 10.34 19.40
N THR A 44 25.63 11.28 20.34
CA THR A 44 24.81 11.29 21.56
C THR A 44 23.66 12.27 21.34
N LEU A 45 22.43 11.75 21.28
CA LEU A 45 21.22 12.52 21.00
C LEU A 45 20.46 12.77 22.30
N GLU A 46 20.23 14.04 22.63
CA GLU A 46 19.38 14.39 23.77
C GLU A 46 17.91 14.28 23.40
N LEU A 47 17.15 13.51 24.18
CA LEU A 47 15.74 13.30 23.90
C LEU A 47 14.92 14.53 24.32
N LEU A 48 14.21 15.11 23.36
CA LEU A 48 13.29 16.22 23.56
C LEU A 48 11.86 15.71 23.76
N LYS A 49 11.02 16.46 24.47
CA LYS A 49 9.59 16.10 24.62
C LYS A 49 8.86 16.22 23.27
N ASN A 50 9.19 17.27 22.54
CA ASN A 50 8.64 17.60 21.24
C ASN A 50 9.67 18.34 20.39
N MET A 51 9.26 18.75 19.19
CA MET A 51 10.13 19.38 18.20
C MET A 51 10.03 20.91 18.18
N ASP A 52 9.34 21.53 19.15
CA ASP A 52 9.30 22.99 19.27
C ASP A 52 10.58 23.46 19.99
N PRO A 53 11.49 24.17 19.32
CA PRO A 53 12.75 24.60 19.91
C PRO A 53 12.57 25.59 21.07
N ASN A 54 11.39 26.21 21.21
CA ASN A 54 11.09 27.18 22.27
C ASN A 54 10.24 26.60 23.42
N ASP A 55 9.95 25.30 23.40
CA ASP A 55 9.18 24.69 24.48
C ASP A 55 10.05 24.49 25.73
N VAL A 56 9.71 25.20 26.80
CA VAL A 56 10.31 25.09 28.15
C VAL A 56 10.35 23.65 28.67
N GLN A 57 9.49 22.75 28.17
CA GLN A 57 9.49 21.34 28.54
C GLN A 57 10.65 20.54 27.95
N ASN A 58 11.37 21.10 26.97
CA ASN A 58 12.61 20.54 26.41
C ASN A 58 13.86 20.87 27.25
N GLU A 59 13.77 21.79 28.22
CA GLU A 59 14.85 22.06 29.18
C GLU A 59 15.05 20.91 30.18
N LYS A 60 14.03 20.06 30.36
CA LYS A 60 14.13 18.87 31.21
C LYS A 60 14.79 17.73 30.44
N SER A 61 15.97 17.31 30.87
CA SER A 61 16.65 16.12 30.31
C SER A 61 15.74 14.88 30.40
N ARG A 62 15.53 14.20 29.26
CA ARG A 62 14.72 12.96 29.15
C ARG A 62 15.58 11.73 28.86
N GLY A 63 16.87 11.84 29.12
CA GLY A 63 17.85 10.83 28.76
C GLY A 63 18.51 11.11 27.42
N GLN A 64 19.55 10.34 27.16
CA GLN A 64 20.38 10.44 25.97
C GLN A 64 20.34 9.11 25.23
N LEU A 65 20.36 9.16 23.91
CA LEU A 65 20.49 8.01 23.04
C LEU A 65 21.85 8.09 22.34
N VAL A 66 22.69 7.10 22.56
CA VAL A 66 23.92 6.93 21.78
C VAL A 66 23.56 6.11 20.55
N VAL A 67 23.73 6.67 19.37
CA VAL A 67 23.51 6.01 18.09
C VAL A 67 24.78 6.02 17.26
N GLU A 68 25.02 4.95 16.52
CA GLU A 68 25.99 4.95 15.42
C GLU A 68 25.22 5.11 14.11
N VAL A 69 25.54 6.16 13.36
CA VAL A 69 24.84 6.51 12.11
C VAL A 69 25.84 6.46 10.97
N LEU A 70 25.53 5.67 9.94
CA LEU A 70 26.29 5.62 8.70
C LEU A 70 25.46 6.26 7.58
N PHE A 71 25.90 7.40 7.08
CA PHE A 71 25.27 8.06 5.93
C PHE A 71 25.94 7.59 4.65
N LYS A 72 25.23 6.88 3.78
CA LYS A 72 25.72 6.52 2.45
C LYS A 72 25.00 7.37 1.40
N PRO A 73 25.64 8.39 0.80
CA PRO A 73 25.03 9.13 -0.28
C PRO A 73 24.88 8.20 -1.47
N PHE A 74 23.76 8.31 -2.13
CA PHE A 74 23.53 7.59 -3.38
C PHE A 74 24.55 8.09 -4.42
N LYS A 75 25.43 7.18 -4.84
CA LYS A 75 26.23 7.34 -6.05
C LYS A 75 25.39 6.72 -7.17
N ASP A 76 25.23 7.44 -8.28
CA ASP A 76 24.40 7.02 -9.43
C ASP A 76 24.74 5.61 -9.95
N GLU A 77 25.92 5.10 -9.61
CA GLU A 77 26.50 3.84 -10.10
C GLU A 77 26.54 2.71 -9.04
N GLN A 78 26.12 2.95 -7.79
CA GLN A 78 26.09 1.94 -6.70
C GLN A 78 24.73 1.83 -6.02
N ILE A 79 23.68 2.22 -6.74
CA ILE A 79 22.34 1.70 -6.51
C ILE A 79 22.44 0.22 -6.95
N PRO A 80 22.27 -0.79 -6.06
CA PRO A 80 21.86 -2.10 -6.57
C PRO A 80 20.63 -1.83 -7.42
N ASP A 81 20.52 -2.37 -8.65
CA ASP A 81 19.34 -2.30 -9.54
C ASP A 81 18.03 -2.72 -8.83
N LYS A 82 17.60 -1.87 -7.90
CA LYS A 82 16.53 -1.97 -6.90
C LYS A 82 16.12 -0.56 -6.43
N MET A 83 16.43 0.47 -7.21
CA MET A 83 15.30 1.23 -7.73
C MET A 83 14.65 0.29 -8.73
N GLU A 84 13.76 -0.60 -8.27
CA GLU A 84 12.76 -1.16 -9.18
C GLU A 84 12.15 0.08 -9.79
N ASP A 85 12.41 0.25 -11.08
CA ASP A 85 11.78 1.21 -11.95
C ASP A 85 10.32 1.33 -11.48
N LYS A 86 9.72 2.52 -11.43
CA LYS A 86 8.29 2.59 -11.07
C LYS A 86 7.40 1.79 -12.06
N ASN A 87 8.03 1.25 -13.11
CA ASN A 87 7.56 0.33 -14.13
C ASN A 87 8.15 -1.11 -14.06
N ASP A 88 9.10 -1.44 -13.18
CA ASP A 88 9.70 -2.78 -13.10
C ASP A 88 8.83 -3.69 -12.25
N VAL A 89 7.85 -4.24 -12.96
CA VAL A 89 7.03 -5.31 -12.47
C VAL A 89 7.92 -6.55 -12.37
N GLN A 90 8.03 -7.12 -11.16
CA GLN A 90 8.81 -8.35 -10.89
C GLN A 90 8.55 -9.40 -11.99
N LYS A 91 9.57 -10.16 -12.39
CA LYS A 91 9.38 -11.30 -13.30
C LYS A 91 8.42 -12.32 -12.69
N ALA A 92 7.70 -13.06 -13.55
CA ALA A 92 6.84 -14.14 -13.09
C ALA A 92 7.68 -15.25 -12.41
N PRO A 93 7.12 -16.05 -11.49
CA PRO A 93 7.87 -17.09 -10.80
C PRO A 93 8.36 -18.20 -11.75
N GLU A 94 9.37 -18.94 -11.33
CA GLU A 94 9.80 -20.17 -12.02
C GLU A 94 8.62 -21.14 -12.15
N GLY A 95 8.47 -21.75 -13.33
CA GLY A 95 7.32 -22.60 -13.68
C GLY A 95 6.20 -21.88 -14.43
N THR A 96 6.32 -20.57 -14.68
CA THR A 96 5.40 -19.84 -15.57
C THR A 96 5.54 -20.38 -17.02
N PRO A 97 4.42 -20.64 -17.74
CA PRO A 97 4.45 -21.12 -19.11
C PRO A 97 5.25 -20.22 -20.06
N SER A 98 5.96 -20.83 -21.01
CA SER A 98 6.69 -20.11 -22.06
C SER A 98 5.72 -19.31 -22.93
N GLY A 99 5.92 -18.00 -23.02
CA GLY A 99 5.00 -17.08 -23.71
C GLY A 99 3.88 -16.52 -22.82
N GLY A 100 3.76 -17.01 -21.59
CA GLY A 100 2.76 -16.60 -20.62
C GLY A 100 3.24 -15.53 -19.62
N GLY A 101 2.56 -15.48 -18.49
CA GLY A 101 2.88 -14.54 -17.42
C GLY A 101 1.99 -14.65 -16.20
N LEU A 102 2.25 -13.82 -15.20
CA LEU A 102 1.47 -13.70 -13.98
C LEU A 102 0.73 -12.36 -13.98
N LEU A 103 -0.60 -12.41 -13.96
CA LEU A 103 -1.45 -11.26 -13.70
C LEU A 103 -1.61 -11.12 -12.18
N VAL A 104 -1.15 -10.00 -11.63
CA VAL A 104 -1.36 -9.63 -10.23
C VAL A 104 -2.41 -8.53 -10.16
N ILE A 105 -3.40 -8.72 -9.27
CA ILE A 105 -4.51 -7.81 -9.05
C ILE A 105 -4.50 -7.44 -7.57
N ILE A 106 -4.37 -6.15 -7.27
CA ILE A 106 -4.40 -5.63 -5.90
C ILE A 106 -5.65 -4.77 -5.76
N VAL A 107 -6.51 -5.15 -4.82
CA VAL A 107 -7.73 -4.43 -4.47
C VAL A 107 -7.41 -3.54 -3.28
N HIS A 108 -7.20 -2.25 -3.52
CA HIS A 108 -6.80 -1.29 -2.49
C HIS A 108 -7.99 -0.86 -1.63
N GLU A 109 -8.85 -0.01 -2.20
CA GLU A 109 -9.95 0.63 -1.48
C GLU A 109 -11.14 0.89 -2.39
N ALA A 110 -12.31 1.10 -1.79
CA ALA A 110 -13.44 1.73 -2.46
C ALA A 110 -13.86 2.99 -1.69
N GLN A 111 -14.55 3.88 -2.38
CA GLN A 111 -15.04 5.15 -1.84
C GLN A 111 -16.51 5.32 -2.18
N ASP A 112 -17.27 5.93 -1.28
CA ASP A 112 -18.68 6.29 -1.48
C ASP A 112 -19.61 5.11 -1.86
N VAL A 113 -19.25 3.86 -1.55
CA VAL A 113 -20.08 2.69 -1.87
C VAL A 113 -21.26 2.59 -0.90
N GLU A 114 -22.46 2.35 -1.43
CA GLU A 114 -23.69 2.39 -0.64
C GLU A 114 -24.71 1.37 -1.13
N GLY A 115 -25.08 0.45 -0.24
CA GLY A 115 -26.19 -0.48 -0.47
C GLY A 115 -27.52 0.12 -0.06
N LYS A 116 -28.62 -0.40 -0.60
CA LYS A 116 -29.98 0.02 -0.23
C LYS A 116 -30.35 -0.45 1.17
N HIS A 117 -29.82 -1.60 1.61
CA HIS A 117 -30.19 -2.23 2.86
C HIS A 117 -29.02 -2.33 3.84
N HIS A 118 -27.80 -2.58 3.35
CA HIS A 118 -26.62 -2.65 4.18
C HIS A 118 -25.32 -2.36 3.40
N THR A 119 -24.30 -1.90 4.13
CA THR A 119 -22.98 -1.59 3.55
C THR A 119 -21.87 -2.34 4.31
N ASN A 120 -21.85 -3.65 4.16
CA ASN A 120 -20.72 -4.52 4.52
C ASN A 120 -19.99 -4.99 3.24
N PRO A 121 -19.12 -4.16 2.64
CA PRO A 121 -18.60 -4.41 1.32
C PRO A 121 -17.52 -5.51 1.29
N TYR A 122 -17.46 -6.23 0.18
CA TYR A 122 -16.37 -7.07 -0.28
C TYR A 122 -16.30 -6.98 -1.81
N VAL A 123 -15.17 -7.37 -2.38
CA VAL A 123 -14.97 -7.37 -3.84
C VAL A 123 -14.97 -8.80 -4.35
N ARG A 124 -15.61 -9.01 -5.50
CA ARG A 124 -15.60 -10.27 -6.26
C ARG A 124 -14.94 -10.00 -7.60
N LEU A 125 -13.86 -10.72 -7.86
CA LEU A 125 -13.12 -10.71 -9.11
C LEU A 125 -13.57 -11.90 -9.97
N LEU A 126 -13.95 -11.64 -11.21
CA LEU A 126 -14.29 -12.66 -12.21
C LEU A 126 -13.35 -12.54 -13.40
N PHE A 127 -12.62 -13.61 -13.69
CA PHE A 127 -11.65 -13.65 -14.77
C PHE A 127 -11.48 -15.08 -15.30
N LYS A 128 -11.63 -15.29 -16.62
CA LYS A 128 -11.56 -16.61 -17.29
C LYS A 128 -12.38 -17.73 -16.60
N GLY A 129 -13.53 -17.39 -16.03
CA GLY A 129 -14.39 -18.34 -15.32
C GLY A 129 -13.97 -18.65 -13.87
N GLU A 130 -12.81 -18.14 -13.43
CA GLU A 130 -12.42 -18.17 -12.03
C GLU A 130 -13.05 -17.02 -11.24
N GLU A 131 -13.29 -17.28 -9.97
CA GLU A 131 -13.80 -16.31 -9.02
C GLU A 131 -12.90 -16.21 -7.79
N ARG A 132 -12.52 -14.98 -7.44
CA ARG A 132 -11.80 -14.66 -6.19
C ARG A 132 -12.55 -13.58 -5.43
N ARG A 133 -12.44 -13.56 -4.09
CA ARG A 133 -13.12 -12.57 -3.25
C ARG A 133 -12.21 -12.05 -2.15
N THR A 134 -12.36 -10.77 -1.82
CA THR A 134 -11.74 -10.18 -0.62
C THR A 134 -12.51 -10.54 0.65
N LYS A 135 -11.94 -10.19 1.80
CA LYS A 135 -12.65 -10.21 3.08
C LYS A 135 -13.74 -9.15 3.12
N HIS A 136 -14.73 -9.40 3.97
CA HIS A 136 -15.81 -8.46 4.19
C HIS A 136 -15.38 -7.39 5.20
N VAL A 137 -15.59 -6.13 4.85
CA VAL A 137 -15.50 -5.00 5.78
C VAL A 137 -16.91 -4.71 6.30
N LYS A 138 -17.08 -4.55 7.61
CA LYS A 138 -18.43 -4.34 8.20
C LYS A 138 -18.75 -2.85 8.26
N LYS A 139 -19.98 -2.49 7.87
CA LYS A 139 -20.57 -1.14 8.02
C LYS A 139 -19.64 -0.01 7.57
N ASN A 140 -19.09 -0.10 6.37
CA ASN A 140 -18.13 0.89 5.85
C ASN A 140 -18.45 1.26 4.41
N ARG A 141 -18.56 2.57 4.11
CA ARG A 141 -18.73 3.12 2.76
C ARG A 141 -17.41 3.36 2.03
N ASP A 142 -16.31 3.38 2.78
CA ASP A 142 -14.96 3.63 2.30
C ASP A 142 -14.02 2.50 2.76
N PRO A 143 -14.30 1.24 2.34
CA PRO A 143 -13.51 0.08 2.76
C PRO A 143 -12.09 0.12 2.19
N ARG A 144 -11.14 -0.41 2.98
CA ARG A 144 -9.79 -0.75 2.56
C ARG A 144 -9.60 -2.25 2.73
N TRP A 145 -9.06 -2.91 1.71
CA TRP A 145 -8.77 -4.34 1.73
C TRP A 145 -7.28 -4.60 1.68
N ASP A 146 -6.59 -3.90 0.77
CA ASP A 146 -5.16 -4.10 0.50
C ASP A 146 -4.84 -5.59 0.25
N GLU A 147 -5.71 -6.26 -0.53
CA GLU A 147 -5.64 -7.70 -0.81
C GLU A 147 -5.15 -7.96 -2.24
N GLU A 148 -4.22 -8.92 -2.37
CA GLU A 148 -3.59 -9.31 -3.63
C GLU A 148 -4.10 -10.67 -4.12
N PHE A 149 -4.33 -10.78 -5.44
CA PHE A 149 -4.71 -11.98 -6.14
C PHE A 149 -3.80 -12.20 -7.35
N GLN A 150 -3.48 -13.46 -7.64
CA GLN A 150 -2.56 -13.82 -8.70
C GLN A 150 -3.19 -14.87 -9.63
N PHE A 151 -3.02 -14.67 -10.94
CA PHE A 151 -3.48 -15.58 -11.99
C PHE A 151 -2.33 -15.89 -12.94
N MET A 152 -1.88 -17.14 -12.96
CA MET A 152 -0.87 -17.61 -13.90
C MET A 152 -1.53 -17.93 -15.23
N LEU A 153 -1.02 -17.36 -16.32
CA LEU A 153 -1.61 -17.45 -17.65
C LEU A 153 -0.61 -18.01 -18.64
N GLU A 154 -1.11 -18.82 -19.58
CA GLU A 154 -0.32 -19.39 -20.68
C GLU A 154 0.04 -18.36 -21.75
N GLU A 155 -0.75 -17.28 -21.86
CA GLU A 155 -0.54 -16.18 -22.81
C GLU A 155 -0.97 -14.83 -22.22
N PRO A 156 -0.48 -13.69 -22.76
CA PRO A 156 -0.86 -12.37 -22.28
C PRO A 156 -2.34 -12.06 -22.55
N PRO A 157 -3.11 -11.59 -21.56
CA PRO A 157 -4.57 -11.42 -21.64
C PRO A 157 -5.02 -10.18 -22.43
N THR A 158 -4.42 -9.92 -23.60
CA THR A 158 -4.63 -8.70 -24.40
C THR A 158 -6.05 -8.53 -24.97
N LYS A 159 -6.83 -9.60 -25.02
CA LYS A 159 -8.23 -9.60 -25.48
C LYS A 159 -9.23 -9.81 -24.36
N ASP A 160 -8.75 -10.03 -23.14
CA ASP A 160 -9.58 -10.38 -22.01
C ASP A 160 -9.95 -9.14 -21.19
N ARG A 161 -11.01 -9.30 -20.39
CA ARG A 161 -11.48 -8.30 -19.43
C ARG A 161 -11.51 -8.91 -18.03
N LEU A 162 -11.12 -8.11 -17.05
CA LEU A 162 -11.34 -8.39 -15.64
C LEU A 162 -12.65 -7.74 -15.22
N HIS A 163 -13.60 -8.52 -14.71
CA HIS A 163 -14.83 -8.01 -14.14
C HIS A 163 -14.70 -7.92 -12.62
N VAL A 164 -14.92 -6.72 -12.08
CA VAL A 164 -14.77 -6.41 -10.65
C VAL A 164 -16.11 -5.94 -10.11
N GLU A 165 -16.73 -6.73 -9.23
CA GLU A 165 -17.98 -6.37 -8.55
C GLU A 165 -17.70 -5.98 -7.10
N VAL A 166 -18.24 -4.85 -6.65
CA VAL A 166 -18.33 -4.53 -5.22
C VAL A 166 -19.70 -4.96 -4.74
N LEU A 167 -19.73 -5.87 -3.78
CA LEU A 167 -20.95 -6.46 -3.24
C LEU A 167 -21.04 -6.17 -1.76
N SER A 168 -22.25 -6.13 -1.23
CA SER A 168 -22.48 -6.16 0.20
C SER A 168 -23.14 -7.46 0.61
N ALA A 169 -22.74 -8.00 1.76
CA ALA A 169 -23.39 -9.17 2.36
C ALA A 169 -23.66 -8.98 3.85
N SER A 170 -24.83 -9.42 4.29
CA SER A 170 -25.22 -9.37 5.69
C SER A 170 -25.75 -10.72 6.15
N SER A 171 -25.13 -11.26 7.20
CA SER A 171 -25.56 -12.51 7.85
C SER A 171 -26.63 -12.28 8.93
N ARG A 172 -27.25 -11.09 9.00
CA ARG A 172 -28.33 -10.86 9.97
C ARG A 172 -29.54 -11.71 9.59
N MET A 173 -29.90 -12.62 10.49
CA MET A 173 -31.02 -13.53 10.37
C MET A 173 -32.31 -12.73 10.13
N GLY A 174 -33.10 -13.12 9.11
CA GLY A 174 -34.38 -12.49 8.78
C GLY A 174 -34.33 -11.33 7.75
N LEU A 175 -33.18 -11.04 7.14
CA LEU A 175 -33.10 -10.06 6.05
C LEU A 175 -33.61 -10.64 4.72
N LEU A 176 -34.49 -9.89 4.04
CA LEU A 176 -34.96 -10.16 2.66
C LEU A 176 -33.82 -10.04 1.63
N HIS A 177 -32.79 -9.28 1.94
CA HIS A 177 -31.65 -8.99 1.06
C HIS A 177 -30.35 -9.39 1.77
N PRO A 178 -29.94 -10.67 1.71
CA PRO A 178 -28.71 -11.14 2.34
C PRO A 178 -27.46 -10.70 1.56
N LYS A 179 -27.63 -10.36 0.28
CA LYS A 179 -26.59 -9.85 -0.62
C LYS A 179 -27.19 -8.80 -1.55
N GLU A 180 -26.42 -7.77 -1.86
CA GLU A 180 -26.77 -6.76 -2.87
C GLU A 180 -25.51 -6.23 -3.56
N THR A 181 -25.66 -5.75 -4.80
CA THR A 181 -24.57 -5.11 -5.56
C THR A 181 -24.44 -3.64 -5.18
N LEU A 182 -23.19 -3.19 -5.03
CA LEU A 182 -22.82 -1.78 -4.79
C LEU A 182 -22.26 -1.11 -6.06
N GLY A 183 -22.18 -1.89 -7.14
CA GLY A 183 -21.68 -1.49 -8.45
C GLY A 183 -20.52 -2.36 -8.93
N TYR A 184 -20.13 -2.19 -10.18
CA TYR A 184 -19.08 -3.00 -10.82
C TYR A 184 -18.27 -2.19 -11.84
N VAL A 185 -17.16 -2.76 -12.31
CA VAL A 185 -16.39 -2.24 -13.45
C VAL A 185 -15.81 -3.39 -14.26
N ASP A 186 -15.72 -3.20 -15.57
CA ASP A 186 -15.00 -4.08 -16.48
C ASP A 186 -13.72 -3.41 -16.98
N ILE A 187 -12.56 -4.00 -16.66
CA ILE A 187 -11.25 -3.45 -17.00
C ILE A 187 -10.64 -4.24 -18.16
N ASN A 188 -10.22 -3.55 -19.22
CA ASN A 188 -9.48 -4.17 -20.32
C ASN A 188 -8.04 -4.48 -19.89
N LEU A 189 -7.58 -5.71 -20.09
CA LEU A 189 -6.25 -6.12 -19.66
C LEU A 189 -5.15 -5.86 -20.71
N ALA A 190 -5.49 -5.42 -21.93
CA ALA A 190 -4.52 -5.00 -22.93
C ALA A 190 -3.58 -3.91 -22.40
N ASP A 191 -4.13 -2.95 -21.67
CA ASP A 191 -3.37 -1.79 -21.19
C ASP A 191 -2.31 -2.21 -20.17
N VAL A 192 -2.61 -3.14 -19.26
CA VAL A 192 -1.61 -3.61 -18.27
C VAL A 192 -0.54 -4.49 -18.91
N VAL A 193 -0.85 -5.24 -19.97
CA VAL A 193 0.16 -6.01 -20.70
C VAL A 193 1.20 -5.07 -21.36
N ASN A 194 0.73 -3.94 -21.89
CA ASN A 194 1.56 -2.93 -22.55
C ASN A 194 2.34 -2.08 -21.53
N ASN A 195 1.66 -1.59 -20.49
CA ASN A 195 2.22 -0.66 -19.51
C ASN A 195 2.93 -1.35 -18.33
N LYS A 196 2.84 -2.68 -18.25
CA LYS A 196 3.27 -3.55 -17.15
C LYS A 196 2.50 -3.34 -15.85
N ARG A 197 2.22 -2.10 -15.46
CA ARG A 197 1.52 -1.74 -14.24
C ARG A 197 0.50 -0.65 -14.49
N ILE A 198 -0.67 -0.78 -13.86
CA ILE A 198 -1.73 0.23 -13.87
C ILE A 198 -2.25 0.34 -12.44
N ASN A 199 -2.37 1.55 -11.89
CA ASN A 199 -3.02 1.79 -10.61
C ASN A 199 -4.00 2.94 -10.77
N GLU A 200 -5.29 2.60 -10.84
CA GLU A 200 -6.33 3.54 -11.28
C GLU A 200 -7.56 3.48 -10.37
N LYS A 201 -8.27 4.61 -10.32
CA LYS A 201 -9.56 4.73 -9.64
C LYS A 201 -10.69 4.72 -10.65
N TYR A 202 -11.50 3.68 -10.60
CA TYR A 202 -12.62 3.46 -11.52
C TYR A 202 -13.93 3.90 -10.88
N HIS A 203 -14.79 4.56 -11.66
CA HIS A 203 -16.18 4.76 -11.27
C HIS A 203 -16.94 3.44 -11.44
N LEU A 204 -17.71 3.07 -10.43
CA LEU A 204 -18.52 1.86 -10.45
C LEU A 204 -19.81 2.13 -11.25
N ILE A 205 -20.05 1.28 -12.24
CA ILE A 205 -21.33 1.17 -12.94
C ILE A 205 -22.38 0.68 -11.95
N ASP A 206 -23.62 1.13 -12.10
CA ASP A 206 -24.75 0.88 -11.19
C ASP A 206 -24.51 1.33 -9.74
N SER A 207 -23.55 2.22 -9.53
CA SER A 207 -23.34 2.94 -8.27
C SER A 207 -23.72 4.40 -8.41
N LYS A 208 -24.15 5.04 -7.31
CA LYS A 208 -24.46 6.48 -7.32
C LYS A 208 -23.19 7.32 -7.46
N ASN A 209 -22.24 7.10 -6.56
CA ASN A 209 -20.97 7.84 -6.47
C ASN A 209 -19.78 6.89 -6.25
N GLY A 210 -20.01 5.57 -6.23
CA GLY A 210 -19.02 4.59 -5.82
C GLY A 210 -17.81 4.58 -6.75
N ARG A 211 -16.63 4.52 -6.16
CA ARG A 211 -15.35 4.35 -6.88
C ARG A 211 -14.55 3.23 -6.26
N ILE A 212 -13.74 2.54 -7.06
CA ILE A 212 -12.83 1.50 -6.60
C ILE A 212 -11.41 1.75 -7.15
N GLN A 213 -10.40 1.59 -6.29
CA GLN A 213 -9.01 1.63 -6.69
C GLN A 213 -8.50 0.21 -6.92
N ILE A 214 -8.11 -0.08 -8.16
CA ILE A 214 -7.53 -1.36 -8.56
C ILE A 214 -6.14 -1.11 -9.11
N GLU A 215 -5.19 -1.90 -8.63
CA GLU A 215 -3.86 -1.99 -9.24
C GLU A 215 -3.70 -3.34 -9.94
N LEU A 216 -3.21 -3.28 -11.17
CA LEU A 216 -2.91 -4.43 -12.01
C LEU A 216 -1.42 -4.44 -12.33
N GLN A 217 -0.82 -5.63 -12.34
CA GLN A 217 0.54 -5.84 -12.80
C GLN A 217 0.61 -7.06 -13.73
N TRP A 218 1.33 -6.94 -14.84
CA TRP A 218 1.62 -8.02 -15.78
C TRP A 218 3.10 -8.39 -15.72
N ARG A 219 3.39 -9.56 -15.15
CA ARG A 219 4.73 -10.12 -15.02
C ARG A 219 4.95 -11.12 -16.15
N THR A 220 5.90 -10.87 -17.06
CA THR A 220 6.23 -11.85 -18.11
C THR A 220 7.02 -13.01 -17.54
N SER A 221 6.91 -14.18 -18.17
CA SER A 221 7.79 -15.33 -17.88
C SER A 221 9.27 -14.90 -17.90
N PRO A 222 10.12 -15.44 -16.99
CA PRO A 222 11.53 -15.07 -16.89
C PRO A 222 12.37 -15.22 -18.16
#